data_AF-A0A944UHM4-F1
#
_entry.id   AF-A0A944UHM4-F1
#
_cell.length_a   1.000
_cell.length_b   1.000
_cell.length_c   1.000
_cell.angle_alpha   90.00
_cell.angle_beta   90.00
_cell.angle_gamma   90.00
#
_symmetry.space_group_name_H-M   'P 1'
#
loop_
_entity.id
_entity.type
_entity.pdbx_description
1 polymer ?
#
loop_
_entity_poly.entity_id
_entity_poly.type
_entity_poly.pdbx_seq_one_letter_code
_entity_poly.pdbx_strand_id
1 'polypeptide(L)'
;MKPYLKVDGMEILYTNPDKDIYHSLKQRLSSSRFDGIAGGLQEFSEDITTEWVSNCIQETGISSIVASGGVSMNIKINKAVMELPDVEDLFVGPSGGDESLSVGAAYALWHQLFPKQKIKPLQNTYLGPAYNKPDVRLIIAKELPSEHQVIENPSNDLVADLLADFKVVARAVGKMEYGARSLGNRSILARASDASMTRKINDKIKRRDFWMPFAPIILHERRKDYLINPKNLNSPYMTIGMDSTELAKSHLKAALHPADDTLRPQILEQKHNPELYDLLKAFEQKTGIGGLLNTSFNLHGEPICCSPEESIKTFLNSDLDALLLDGYLILRKQ
;
A
#
# COMPACT_ATOMS: atom_id res chain seq x y z
N MET A 1 -0.39 -34.63 -11.98
CA MET A 1 0.05 -33.78 -13.13
C MET A 1 1.53 -33.50 -12.92
N LYS A 2 2.39 -33.47 -13.95
CA LYS A 2 3.77 -32.99 -13.75
C LYS A 2 3.70 -31.48 -13.53
N PRO A 3 4.33 -30.93 -12.48
CA PRO A 3 4.26 -29.51 -12.19
C PRO A 3 5.08 -28.70 -13.21
N TYR A 4 4.71 -27.44 -13.43
CA TYR A 4 5.43 -26.52 -14.33
C TYR A 4 6.70 -25.96 -13.67
N LEU A 5 6.65 -25.77 -12.36
CA LEU A 5 7.78 -25.41 -11.52
C LEU A 5 7.93 -26.47 -10.43
N LYS A 6 9.16 -26.75 -10.03
CA LYS A 6 9.49 -27.59 -8.88
C LYS A 6 10.56 -26.88 -8.06
N VAL A 7 10.42 -26.88 -6.75
CA VAL A 7 11.51 -26.48 -5.85
C VAL A 7 12.49 -27.65 -5.68
N ASP A 8 13.78 -27.39 -5.82
CA ASP A 8 14.85 -28.37 -5.62
C ASP A 8 15.97 -27.72 -4.79
N GLY A 9 15.94 -27.96 -3.48
CA GLY A 9 16.76 -27.22 -2.52
C GLY A 9 16.45 -25.72 -2.58
N MET A 10 17.48 -24.90 -2.79
CA MET A 10 17.36 -23.43 -2.92
C MET A 10 17.04 -22.96 -4.35
N GLU A 11 16.80 -23.88 -5.29
CA GLU A 11 16.52 -23.54 -6.69
C GLU A 11 15.05 -23.76 -7.04
N ILE A 12 14.52 -22.94 -7.95
CA ILE A 12 13.20 -23.14 -8.58
C ILE A 12 13.44 -23.58 -10.01
N LEU A 13 13.15 -24.83 -10.30
CA LEU A 13 13.38 -25.46 -11.60
C LEU A 13 12.13 -25.38 -12.47
N TYR A 14 12.31 -24.95 -13.71
CA TYR A 14 11.28 -25.05 -14.74
C TYR A 14 11.24 -26.47 -15.30
N THR A 15 10.18 -27.21 -14.94
CA THR A 15 10.01 -28.62 -15.28
C THR A 15 9.00 -28.84 -16.40
N ASN A 16 8.53 -27.76 -17.03
CA ASN A 16 7.52 -27.83 -18.07
C ASN A 16 8.00 -28.67 -19.29
N PRO A 17 7.28 -29.74 -19.65
CA PRO A 17 7.57 -30.51 -20.85
C PRO A 17 7.08 -29.84 -22.15
N ASP A 18 6.21 -28.83 -22.07
CA ASP A 18 5.57 -28.21 -23.22
C ASP A 18 6.41 -27.04 -23.77
N LYS A 19 6.64 -27.02 -25.09
CA LYS A 19 7.32 -25.89 -25.76
C LYS A 19 6.51 -24.59 -25.74
N ASP A 20 5.18 -24.69 -25.58
CA ASP A 20 4.25 -23.56 -25.54
C ASP A 20 3.35 -23.62 -24.29
N ILE A 21 3.69 -22.81 -23.29
CA ILE A 21 2.96 -22.75 -22.03
C ILE A 21 1.59 -22.11 -22.18
N TYR A 22 1.44 -21.10 -23.05
CA TYR A 22 0.22 -20.32 -23.17
C TYR A 22 -0.90 -21.16 -23.78
N HIS A 23 -0.65 -21.82 -24.91
CA HIS A 23 -1.67 -22.63 -25.56
C HIS A 23 -2.01 -23.88 -24.74
N SER A 24 -1.02 -24.48 -24.08
CA SER A 24 -1.23 -25.62 -23.17
C SER A 24 -2.16 -25.23 -22.00
N LEU A 25 -1.85 -24.13 -21.29
CA LEU A 25 -2.70 -23.66 -20.19
C LEU A 25 -4.08 -23.22 -20.68
N LYS A 26 -4.17 -22.50 -21.80
CA LYS A 26 -5.46 -22.07 -22.38
C LYS A 26 -6.37 -23.26 -22.67
N GLN A 27 -5.83 -24.34 -23.23
CA GLN A 27 -6.61 -25.54 -23.50
C GLN A 27 -7.05 -26.23 -22.20
N ARG A 28 -6.11 -26.43 -21.26
CA ARG A 28 -6.35 -27.15 -19.99
C ARG A 28 -7.31 -26.42 -19.07
N LEU A 29 -7.28 -25.10 -19.06
CA LEU A 29 -8.09 -24.24 -18.19
C LEU A 29 -9.34 -23.70 -18.88
N SER A 30 -9.64 -24.15 -20.11
CA SER A 30 -10.75 -23.64 -20.92
C SER A 30 -12.13 -23.79 -20.28
N SER A 31 -12.32 -24.77 -19.40
CA SER A 31 -13.55 -25.00 -18.63
C SER A 31 -13.56 -24.30 -17.26
N SER A 32 -12.48 -23.62 -16.88
CA SER A 32 -12.36 -22.93 -15.59
C SER A 32 -12.73 -21.45 -15.74
N ARG A 33 -13.46 -20.92 -14.76
CA ARG A 33 -13.71 -19.47 -14.69
C ARG A 33 -12.42 -18.74 -14.33
N PHE A 34 -12.26 -17.50 -14.81
CA PHE A 34 -11.03 -16.72 -14.64
C PHE A 34 -10.59 -16.55 -13.18
N ASP A 35 -11.53 -16.46 -12.24
CA ASP A 35 -11.24 -16.28 -10.82
C ASP A 35 -10.84 -17.58 -10.13
N GLY A 36 -11.37 -18.73 -10.57
CA GLY A 36 -10.85 -20.05 -10.19
C GLY A 36 -9.42 -20.25 -10.69
N ILE A 37 -9.12 -19.80 -11.92
CA ILE A 37 -7.75 -19.81 -12.46
C ILE A 37 -6.85 -18.88 -11.62
N ALA A 38 -7.31 -17.67 -11.30
CA ALA A 38 -6.54 -16.73 -10.49
C ALA A 38 -6.28 -17.26 -9.06
N GLY A 39 -7.28 -17.87 -8.43
CA GLY A 39 -7.16 -18.49 -7.11
C GLY A 39 -6.16 -19.64 -7.11
N GLY A 40 -6.25 -20.55 -8.09
CA GLY A 40 -5.30 -21.66 -8.21
C GLY A 40 -3.87 -21.20 -8.53
N LEU A 41 -3.69 -20.15 -9.33
CA LEU A 41 -2.37 -19.56 -9.59
C LEU A 41 -1.79 -18.91 -8.32
N GLN A 42 -2.63 -18.25 -7.53
CA GLN A 42 -2.24 -17.63 -6.27
C GLN A 42 -1.79 -18.69 -5.26
N GLU A 43 -2.60 -19.74 -5.05
CA GLU A 43 -2.26 -20.88 -4.18
C GLU A 43 -0.97 -21.57 -4.63
N PHE A 44 -0.84 -21.87 -5.92
CA PHE A 44 0.39 -22.44 -6.47
C PHE A 44 1.63 -21.56 -6.22
N SER A 45 1.48 -20.25 -6.31
CA SER A 45 2.59 -19.32 -6.06
C SER A 45 2.97 -19.26 -4.58
N GLU A 46 1.99 -19.38 -3.68
CA GLU A 46 2.20 -19.50 -2.23
C GLU A 46 2.94 -20.80 -1.89
N ASP A 47 2.50 -21.94 -2.43
CA ASP A 47 3.12 -23.25 -2.20
C ASP A 47 4.59 -23.26 -2.65
N ILE A 48 4.87 -22.84 -3.89
CA ILE A 48 6.23 -22.83 -4.43
C ILE A 48 7.14 -21.89 -3.63
N THR A 49 6.63 -20.71 -3.25
CA THR A 49 7.45 -19.73 -2.51
C THR A 49 7.73 -20.19 -1.09
N THR A 50 6.73 -20.75 -0.40
CA THR A 50 6.89 -21.21 0.99
C THR A 50 7.79 -22.43 1.09
N GLU A 51 7.68 -23.38 0.14
CA GLU A 51 8.62 -24.50 0.03
C GLU A 51 10.05 -24.01 -0.21
N TRP A 52 10.24 -23.08 -1.16
CA TRP A 52 11.55 -22.49 -1.44
C TRP A 52 12.15 -21.76 -0.24
N VAL A 53 11.38 -20.91 0.45
CA VAL A 53 11.84 -20.22 1.66
C VAL A 53 12.21 -21.23 2.76
N SER A 54 11.41 -22.27 2.97
CA SER A 54 11.70 -23.30 3.96
C SER A 54 13.02 -24.03 3.67
N ASN A 55 13.27 -24.38 2.41
CA ASN A 55 14.53 -25.01 2.00
C ASN A 55 15.73 -24.06 2.20
N CYS A 56 15.59 -22.78 1.88
CA CYS A 56 16.62 -21.77 2.13
C CYS A 56 16.95 -21.66 3.63
N ILE A 57 15.94 -21.67 4.51
CA ILE A 57 16.16 -21.64 5.96
C ILE A 57 16.87 -22.92 6.42
N GLN A 58 16.47 -24.09 5.94
CA GLN A 58 17.10 -25.37 6.30
C GLN A 58 18.57 -25.42 5.89
N GLU A 59 18.92 -24.92 4.71
CA GLU A 59 20.29 -24.94 4.20
C GLU A 59 21.18 -23.88 4.88
N THR A 60 20.65 -22.68 5.13
CA THR A 60 21.45 -21.54 5.61
C THR A 60 21.38 -21.31 7.11
N GLY A 61 20.33 -21.81 7.78
CA GLY A 61 20.00 -21.49 9.17
C GLY A 61 19.52 -20.04 9.38
N ILE A 62 19.25 -19.27 8.31
CA ILE A 62 18.86 -17.86 8.39
C ILE A 62 17.34 -17.74 8.35
N SER A 63 16.72 -17.36 9.47
CA SER A 63 15.27 -17.20 9.65
C SER A 63 14.76 -15.78 9.38
N SER A 64 15.63 -14.81 9.06
CA SER A 64 15.28 -13.44 8.67
C SER A 64 15.27 -13.29 7.16
N ILE A 65 14.09 -13.04 6.59
CA ILE A 65 13.86 -13.06 5.15
C ILE A 65 13.78 -11.65 4.59
N VAL A 66 14.49 -11.40 3.48
CA VAL A 66 14.40 -10.16 2.70
C VAL A 66 13.92 -10.51 1.30
N ALA A 67 12.76 -10.00 0.91
CA ALA A 67 12.17 -10.26 -0.40
C ALA A 67 12.26 -9.03 -1.32
N SER A 68 12.61 -9.29 -2.58
CA SER A 68 12.62 -8.33 -3.70
C SER A 68 12.21 -9.05 -4.99
N GLY A 69 12.09 -8.32 -6.10
CA GLY A 69 11.54 -8.82 -7.37
C GLY A 69 10.02 -8.63 -7.46
N GLY A 70 9.47 -8.61 -8.68
CA GLY A 70 8.05 -8.30 -8.89
C GLY A 70 7.08 -9.21 -8.11
N VAL A 71 7.44 -10.49 -7.94
CA VAL A 71 6.65 -11.47 -7.16
C VAL A 71 6.55 -11.07 -5.68
N SER A 72 7.58 -10.42 -5.12
CA SER A 72 7.56 -9.93 -3.73
C SER A 72 6.51 -8.85 -3.46
N MET A 73 5.90 -8.27 -4.50
CA MET A 73 4.77 -7.34 -4.34
C MET A 73 3.43 -8.05 -4.11
N ASN A 74 3.43 -9.40 -4.13
CA ASN A 74 2.28 -10.22 -3.82
C ASN A 74 2.11 -10.38 -2.30
N ILE A 75 1.10 -9.70 -1.77
CA ILE A 75 0.86 -9.60 -0.33
C ILE A 75 0.41 -10.91 0.31
N LYS A 76 -0.20 -11.81 -0.47
CA LYS A 76 -0.71 -13.11 0.00
C LYS A 76 0.43 -14.12 0.06
N ILE A 77 1.37 -14.06 -0.90
CA ILE A 77 2.66 -14.77 -0.79
C ILE A 77 3.43 -14.31 0.45
N ASN A 78 3.54 -12.99 0.66
CA ASN A 78 4.23 -12.47 1.85
C ASN A 78 3.52 -12.86 3.16
N LYS A 79 2.18 -12.96 3.16
CA LYS A 79 1.40 -13.52 4.27
C LYS A 79 1.78 -14.98 4.53
N ALA A 80 1.73 -15.83 3.50
CA ALA A 80 2.08 -17.25 3.63
C ALA A 80 3.52 -17.45 4.14
N VAL A 81 4.48 -16.68 3.61
CA VAL A 81 5.88 -16.70 4.07
C VAL A 81 6.00 -16.26 5.53
N MET A 82 5.35 -15.16 5.94
CA MET A 82 5.45 -14.72 7.33
C MET A 82 4.79 -15.69 8.33
N GLU A 83 3.92 -16.59 7.88
CA GLU A 83 3.24 -17.57 8.73
C GLU A 83 4.04 -18.86 8.92
N LEU A 84 5.06 -19.11 8.10
CA LEU A 84 5.96 -20.25 8.28
C LEU A 84 6.59 -20.23 9.68
N PRO A 85 6.57 -21.34 10.44
CA PRO A 85 7.05 -21.35 11.83
C PRO A 85 8.51 -20.94 11.95
N ASP A 86 9.33 -21.29 10.95
CA ASP A 86 10.78 -21.05 10.95
C ASP A 86 11.19 -19.64 10.48
N VAL A 87 10.23 -18.82 10.06
CA VAL A 87 10.48 -17.40 9.70
C VAL A 87 10.35 -16.54 10.95
N GLU A 88 11.42 -15.86 11.34
CA GLU A 88 11.44 -14.93 12.48
C GLU A 88 11.09 -13.51 12.08
N ASP A 89 11.60 -13.05 10.93
CA ASP A 89 11.36 -11.70 10.41
C ASP A 89 11.20 -11.73 8.89
N LEU A 90 10.43 -10.77 8.36
CA LEU A 90 10.21 -10.59 6.93
C LEU A 90 10.24 -9.10 6.59
N PHE A 91 11.20 -8.71 5.76
CA PHE A 91 11.26 -7.39 5.16
C PHE A 91 10.96 -7.46 3.66
N VAL A 92 9.99 -6.66 3.23
CA VAL A 92 9.65 -6.48 1.82
C VAL A 92 9.71 -4.99 1.51
N GLY A 93 10.54 -4.62 0.54
CA GLY A 93 10.71 -3.23 0.12
C GLY A 93 9.42 -2.59 -0.40
N PRO A 94 9.32 -1.25 -0.44
CA PRO A 94 8.13 -0.53 -0.90
C PRO A 94 7.82 -0.72 -2.39
N SER A 95 8.84 -1.11 -3.15
CA SER A 95 8.79 -1.51 -4.54
C SER A 95 9.77 -2.64 -4.73
N GLY A 96 9.29 -3.79 -5.17
CA GLY A 96 10.11 -4.94 -5.53
C GLY A 96 10.34 -5.07 -7.03
N GLY A 97 9.68 -4.25 -7.86
CA GLY A 97 9.80 -4.34 -9.32
C GLY A 97 11.12 -3.77 -9.86
N ASP A 98 11.25 -3.83 -11.19
CA ASP A 98 12.45 -3.40 -11.92
C ASP A 98 12.81 -1.93 -11.69
N GLU A 99 11.84 -1.09 -11.29
CA GLU A 99 12.06 0.30 -10.91
C GLU A 99 13.09 0.48 -9.76
N SER A 100 13.30 -0.56 -8.94
CA SER A 100 14.27 -0.56 -7.84
C SER A 100 15.66 -1.08 -8.23
N LEU A 101 15.86 -1.56 -9.46
CA LEU A 101 17.17 -2.05 -9.91
C LEU A 101 18.23 -0.94 -9.92
N SER A 102 17.85 0.30 -10.24
CA SER A 102 18.75 1.45 -10.20
C SER A 102 19.28 1.72 -8.79
N VAL A 103 18.42 1.56 -7.77
CA VAL A 103 18.78 1.68 -6.35
C VAL A 103 19.73 0.56 -5.94
N GLY A 104 19.43 -0.68 -6.33
CA GLY A 104 20.29 -1.83 -6.09
C GLY A 104 21.67 -1.69 -6.73
N ALA A 105 21.73 -1.23 -7.99
CA ALA A 105 22.98 -0.99 -8.71
C ALA A 105 23.83 0.10 -8.03
N ALA A 106 23.21 1.18 -7.56
CA ALA A 106 23.89 2.24 -6.82
C ALA A 106 24.49 1.72 -5.50
N TYR A 107 23.74 0.91 -4.75
CA TYR A 107 24.26 0.30 -3.52
C TYR A 107 25.35 -0.74 -3.78
N ALA A 108 25.25 -1.53 -4.85
CA ALA A 108 26.28 -2.49 -5.25
C ALA A 108 27.60 -1.78 -5.58
N LEU A 109 27.55 -0.71 -6.40
CA LEU A 109 28.72 0.10 -6.72
C LEU A 109 29.27 0.82 -5.48
N TRP A 110 28.40 1.38 -4.63
CA TRP A 110 28.82 2.01 -3.37
C TRP A 110 29.58 1.02 -2.47
N HIS A 111 29.07 -0.20 -2.33
CA HIS A 111 29.72 -1.23 -1.53
C HIS A 111 31.11 -1.60 -2.07
N GLN A 112 31.27 -1.65 -3.40
CA GLN A 112 32.57 -1.88 -4.04
C GLN A 112 33.56 -0.72 -3.81
N LEU A 113 33.10 0.53 -3.91
CA LEU A 113 33.94 1.71 -3.75
C LEU A 113 34.29 2.02 -2.28
N PHE A 114 33.38 1.71 -1.35
CA PHE A 114 33.48 2.06 0.06
C PHE A 114 33.24 0.87 1.01
N PRO A 115 34.04 -0.21 0.93
CA PRO A 115 33.78 -1.48 1.64
C PRO A 115 33.77 -1.37 3.17
N LYS A 116 34.38 -0.32 3.74
CA LYS A 116 34.40 -0.06 5.19
C LYS A 116 33.23 0.82 5.66
N GLN A 117 32.49 1.45 4.75
CA GLN A 117 31.36 2.30 5.11
C GLN A 117 30.08 1.48 5.18
N LYS A 118 29.37 1.58 6.31
CA LYS A 118 28.08 0.91 6.47
C LYS A 118 26.98 1.72 5.79
N ILE A 119 26.14 1.04 5.00
CA ILE A 119 24.92 1.62 4.45
C ILE A 119 23.92 1.79 5.60
N LYS A 120 23.37 3.00 5.73
CA LYS A 120 22.27 3.26 6.67
C LYS A 120 20.94 2.84 6.03
N PRO A 121 20.04 2.16 6.76
CA PRO A 121 18.71 1.85 6.26
C PRO A 121 17.93 3.11 5.91
N LEU A 122 17.11 3.03 4.87
CA LEU A 122 16.10 4.06 4.58
C LEU A 122 15.13 4.16 5.76
N GLN A 123 14.96 5.36 6.29
CA GLN A 123 14.05 5.60 7.43
C GLN A 123 12.58 5.64 6.98
N ASN A 124 12.34 6.11 5.76
CA ASN A 124 11.03 6.15 5.11
C ASN A 124 11.25 6.23 3.60
N THR A 125 10.14 6.19 2.86
CA THR A 125 10.14 6.17 1.40
C THR A 125 9.76 7.50 0.78
N TYR A 126 9.69 8.58 1.57
CA TYR A 126 9.37 9.92 1.10
C TYR A 126 10.58 10.56 0.40
N LEU A 127 10.96 9.98 -0.74
CA LEU A 127 12.16 10.28 -1.52
C LEU A 127 11.86 11.12 -2.77
N GLY A 128 10.58 11.31 -3.10
CA GLY A 128 10.14 12.10 -4.25
C GLY A 128 10.15 13.62 -3.97
N PRO A 129 9.64 14.40 -4.94
CA PRO A 129 9.60 15.87 -4.82
C PRO A 129 8.65 16.32 -3.70
N ALA A 130 8.95 17.51 -3.16
CA ALA A 130 8.08 18.28 -2.29
C ALA A 130 7.97 19.71 -2.85
N TYR A 131 6.85 20.37 -2.56
CA TYR A 131 6.57 21.72 -3.04
C TYR A 131 6.49 22.67 -1.85
N ASN A 132 6.97 23.89 -2.02
CA ASN A 132 6.90 24.90 -0.97
C ASN A 132 5.56 25.65 -1.00
N LYS A 133 5.17 26.24 0.13
CA LYS A 133 3.88 26.93 0.27
C LYS A 133 3.67 28.11 -0.70
N PRO A 134 4.67 28.98 -0.97
CA PRO A 134 4.54 30.04 -1.96
C PRO A 134 4.18 29.54 -3.36
N ASP A 135 4.85 28.49 -3.84
CA ASP A 135 4.59 27.90 -5.16
C ASP A 135 3.17 27.33 -5.22
N VAL A 136 2.77 26.61 -4.18
CA VAL A 136 1.42 26.03 -4.07
C VAL A 136 0.34 27.12 -4.10
N ARG A 137 0.55 28.26 -3.42
CA ARG A 137 -0.41 29.38 -3.42
C ARG A 137 -0.63 29.94 -4.82
N LEU A 138 0.46 30.14 -5.57
CA LEU A 138 0.40 30.66 -6.93
C LEU A 138 -0.33 29.69 -7.86
N ILE A 139 -0.06 28.38 -7.70
CA ILE A 139 -0.73 27.33 -8.45
C ILE A 139 -2.23 27.28 -8.13
N ILE A 140 -2.61 27.35 -6.85
CA ILE A 140 -4.03 27.42 -6.44
C ILE A 140 -4.71 28.63 -7.09
N ALA A 141 -4.09 29.82 -7.04
CA ALA A 141 -4.68 31.03 -7.62
C ALA A 141 -4.86 30.94 -9.14
N LYS A 142 -4.05 30.12 -9.82
CA LYS A 142 -4.09 29.93 -11.27
C LYS A 142 -5.04 28.81 -11.71
N GLU A 143 -5.03 27.68 -11.01
CA GLU A 143 -5.66 26.43 -11.45
C GLU A 143 -6.99 26.14 -10.76
N LEU A 144 -7.25 26.71 -9.56
CA LEU A 144 -8.45 26.42 -8.78
C LEU A 144 -9.58 27.43 -9.09
N PRO A 145 -10.77 26.95 -9.52
CA PRO A 145 -11.94 27.82 -9.69
C PRO A 145 -12.37 28.48 -8.37
N SER A 146 -12.70 29.78 -8.45
CA SER A 146 -12.97 30.64 -7.27
C SER A 146 -14.15 30.23 -6.40
N GLU A 147 -15.02 29.35 -6.88
CA GLU A 147 -16.17 28.86 -6.12
C GLU A 147 -15.81 27.85 -5.02
N HIS A 148 -14.58 27.33 -5.02
CA HIS A 148 -14.07 26.43 -3.99
C HIS A 148 -13.55 27.23 -2.80
N GLN A 149 -13.80 26.74 -1.59
CA GLN A 149 -13.28 27.38 -0.38
C GLN A 149 -11.84 26.93 -0.13
N VAL A 150 -10.95 27.87 0.14
CA VAL A 150 -9.54 27.61 0.48
C VAL A 150 -9.27 28.09 1.91
N ILE A 151 -8.73 27.20 2.73
CA ILE A 151 -8.32 27.49 4.11
C ILE A 151 -6.80 27.33 4.17
N GLU A 152 -6.11 28.39 4.56
CA GLU A 152 -4.66 28.39 4.75
C GLU A 152 -4.30 27.89 6.16
N ASN A 153 -3.25 27.08 6.25
CA ASN A 153 -2.75 26.44 7.47
C ASN A 153 -3.85 25.75 8.29
N PRO A 154 -4.60 24.79 7.69
CA PRO A 154 -5.64 24.06 8.39
C PRO A 154 -5.07 23.29 9.59
N SER A 155 -5.83 23.20 10.68
CA SER A 155 -5.46 22.31 11.79
C SER A 155 -5.73 20.84 11.42
N ASN A 156 -4.98 19.93 12.02
CA ASN A 156 -5.27 18.50 11.93
C ASN A 156 -6.67 18.15 12.45
N ASP A 157 -7.15 18.87 13.48
CA ASP A 157 -8.51 18.70 14.01
C ASP A 157 -9.58 18.97 12.95
N LEU A 158 -9.43 20.02 12.16
CA LEU A 158 -10.38 20.37 11.10
C LEU A 158 -10.44 19.26 10.04
N VAL A 159 -9.28 18.75 9.61
CA VAL A 159 -9.23 17.66 8.62
C VAL A 159 -9.77 16.36 9.21
N ALA A 160 -9.50 16.10 10.49
CA ALA A 160 -10.03 14.96 11.22
C ALA A 160 -11.56 15.03 11.39
N ASP A 161 -12.15 16.22 11.57
CA ASP A 161 -13.60 16.41 11.60
C ASP A 161 -14.24 16.03 10.25
N LEU A 162 -13.63 16.43 9.13
CA LEU A 162 -14.10 16.02 7.79
C LEU A 162 -14.07 14.50 7.64
N LEU A 163 -12.97 13.85 8.03
CA LEU A 163 -12.84 12.39 7.97
C LEU A 163 -13.86 11.71 8.90
N ALA A 164 -14.08 12.24 10.11
CA ALA A 164 -15.06 11.73 11.05
C ALA A 164 -16.49 11.79 10.49
N ASP A 165 -16.81 12.83 9.71
CA ASP A 165 -18.06 13.04 8.96
C ASP A 165 -18.10 12.33 7.59
N PHE A 166 -17.32 11.26 7.41
CA PHE A 166 -17.31 10.43 6.19
C PHE A 166 -17.01 11.20 4.89
N LYS A 167 -16.34 12.36 4.99
CA LYS A 167 -15.78 13.06 3.83
C LYS A 167 -14.55 12.31 3.33
N VAL A 168 -14.39 12.26 2.02
CA VAL A 168 -13.24 11.68 1.34
C VAL A 168 -12.23 12.78 1.05
N VAL A 169 -11.08 12.71 1.73
CA VAL A 169 -10.06 13.77 1.71
C VAL A 169 -8.84 13.27 0.94
N ALA A 170 -8.48 13.94 -0.15
CA ALA A 170 -7.18 13.75 -0.75
C ALA A 170 -6.10 14.50 0.04
N ARG A 171 -4.93 13.90 0.16
CA ARG A 171 -3.75 14.44 0.84
C ARG A 171 -2.57 14.41 -0.12
N ALA A 172 -2.07 15.60 -0.46
CA ALA A 172 -0.86 15.86 -1.23
C ALA A 172 0.06 16.77 -0.39
N VAL A 173 0.79 16.17 0.54
CA VAL A 173 1.56 16.91 1.54
C VAL A 173 2.95 16.30 1.70
N GLY A 174 3.97 17.16 1.71
CA GLY A 174 5.36 16.78 1.87
C GLY A 174 5.92 16.01 0.67
N LYS A 175 7.07 15.38 0.89
CA LYS A 175 7.78 14.59 -0.12
C LYS A 175 6.97 13.39 -0.56
N MET A 176 6.78 13.21 -1.86
CA MET A 176 6.09 12.04 -2.42
C MET A 176 6.77 10.72 -2.01
N GLU A 177 5.97 9.69 -1.73
CA GLU A 177 6.48 8.34 -1.49
C GLU A 177 7.00 7.68 -2.77
N TYR A 178 8.09 6.92 -2.65
CA TYR A 178 8.63 6.04 -3.68
C TYR A 178 7.91 4.68 -3.65
N GLY A 179 7.56 4.18 -4.84
CA GLY A 179 6.98 2.87 -5.06
C GLY A 179 5.54 2.92 -5.58
N ALA A 180 4.95 1.74 -5.78
CA ALA A 180 3.63 1.59 -6.41
C ALA A 180 2.44 1.90 -5.47
N ARG A 181 2.70 2.19 -4.20
CA ARG A 181 1.67 2.37 -3.16
C ARG A 181 1.75 3.77 -2.57
N SER A 182 0.60 4.38 -2.35
CA SER A 182 0.51 5.61 -1.57
C SER A 182 0.52 5.29 -0.08
N LEU A 183 1.42 5.96 0.63
CA LEU A 183 1.75 5.77 2.03
C LEU A 183 1.48 7.05 2.83
N GLY A 184 0.45 7.80 2.43
CA GLY A 184 -0.07 8.97 3.11
C GLY A 184 0.24 10.32 2.47
N ASN A 185 1.32 10.48 1.69
CA ASN A 185 1.73 11.77 1.13
C ASN A 185 1.09 12.10 -0.21
N ARG A 186 0.66 11.09 -0.98
CA ARG A 186 -0.19 11.23 -2.17
C ARG A 186 -1.35 10.27 -2.10
N SER A 187 -2.26 10.50 -1.17
CA SER A 187 -3.28 9.53 -0.75
C SER A 187 -4.70 10.08 -0.77
N ILE A 188 -5.67 9.22 -0.97
CA ILE A 188 -7.07 9.48 -0.66
C ILE A 188 -7.36 8.78 0.65
N LEU A 189 -7.75 9.56 1.65
CA LEU A 189 -8.04 9.13 3.00
C LEU A 189 -9.55 9.18 3.25
N ALA A 190 -10.06 8.16 3.93
CA ALA A 190 -11.47 8.09 4.28
C ALA A 190 -11.67 7.28 5.56
N ARG A 191 -12.73 7.59 6.30
CA ARG A 191 -13.19 6.74 7.42
C ARG A 191 -13.59 5.36 6.90
N ALA A 192 -13.08 4.31 7.55
CA ALA A 192 -13.23 2.94 7.08
C ALA A 192 -14.33 2.13 7.79
N SER A 193 -15.02 2.69 8.79
CA SER A 193 -15.99 1.94 9.59
C SER A 193 -17.32 1.66 8.87
N ASP A 194 -17.57 2.27 7.71
CA ASP A 194 -18.75 2.01 6.89
C ASP A 194 -18.35 1.42 5.54
N ALA A 195 -18.85 0.21 5.25
CA ALA A 195 -18.60 -0.49 3.98
C ALA A 195 -19.10 0.29 2.74
N SER A 196 -20.06 1.21 2.91
CA SER A 196 -20.55 2.06 1.81
C SER A 196 -19.43 2.93 1.22
N MET A 197 -18.38 3.22 2.00
CA MET A 197 -17.23 4.03 1.58
C MET A 197 -16.44 3.40 0.44
N THR A 198 -16.36 2.07 0.38
CA THR A 198 -15.72 1.35 -0.74
C THR A 198 -16.42 1.68 -2.05
N ARG A 199 -17.76 1.61 -2.06
CA ARG A 199 -18.57 1.97 -3.22
C ARG A 199 -18.46 3.46 -3.56
N LYS A 200 -18.55 4.35 -2.56
CA LYS A 200 -18.40 5.79 -2.76
C LYS A 200 -17.08 6.12 -3.46
N ILE A 201 -15.96 5.54 -3.03
CA ILE A 201 -14.64 5.80 -3.63
C ILE A 201 -14.50 5.13 -5.00
N ASN A 202 -14.98 3.90 -5.17
CA ASN A 202 -14.90 3.20 -6.45
C ASN A 202 -15.75 3.88 -7.52
N ASP A 203 -17.02 4.18 -7.26
CA ASP A 203 -17.91 4.75 -8.28
C ASP A 203 -17.49 6.17 -8.67
N LYS A 204 -17.10 6.98 -7.67
CA LYS A 204 -16.90 8.42 -7.86
C LYS A 204 -15.47 8.82 -8.23
N ILE A 205 -14.49 7.97 -7.99
CA ILE A 205 -13.07 8.33 -8.13
C ILE A 205 -12.31 7.26 -8.91
N LYS A 206 -12.36 6.00 -8.47
CA LYS A 206 -11.47 4.96 -8.98
C LYS A 206 -11.97 4.20 -10.19
N ARG A 207 -13.29 4.19 -10.42
CA ARG A 207 -13.98 3.42 -11.47
C ARG A 207 -13.42 2.00 -11.60
N ARG A 208 -13.21 1.34 -10.45
CA ARG A 208 -12.68 -0.03 -10.35
C ARG A 208 -13.81 -1.01 -10.12
N ASP A 209 -13.55 -2.25 -10.47
CA ASP A 209 -14.45 -3.36 -10.18
C ASP A 209 -14.71 -3.54 -8.69
N PHE A 210 -15.89 -4.05 -8.35
CA PHE A 210 -16.39 -4.14 -6.98
C PHE A 210 -15.55 -5.04 -6.06
N TRP A 211 -14.73 -5.93 -6.62
CA TRP A 211 -13.88 -6.86 -5.86
C TRP A 211 -12.52 -6.26 -5.47
N MET A 212 -12.16 -5.07 -5.96
CA MET A 212 -10.87 -4.46 -5.65
C MET A 212 -10.85 -3.94 -4.21
N PRO A 213 -10.07 -4.55 -3.29
CA PRO A 213 -10.03 -4.12 -1.90
C PRO A 213 -9.22 -2.83 -1.75
N PHE A 214 -9.53 -2.08 -0.69
CA PHE A 214 -8.67 -1.01 -0.20
C PHE A 214 -7.75 -1.50 0.92
N ALA A 215 -6.86 -0.63 1.40
CA ALA A 215 -5.92 -0.94 2.47
C ALA A 215 -6.08 0.10 3.59
N PRO A 216 -5.85 -0.28 4.86
CA PRO A 216 -5.87 0.67 5.94
C PRO A 216 -4.47 1.22 6.20
N ILE A 217 -4.41 2.48 6.61
CA ILE A 217 -3.31 3.03 7.41
C ILE A 217 -3.74 3.02 8.87
N ILE A 218 -2.89 2.50 9.76
CA ILE A 218 -3.18 2.37 11.19
C ILE A 218 -2.06 2.93 12.05
N LEU A 219 -2.41 3.48 13.20
CA LEU A 219 -1.43 3.88 14.22
C LEU A 219 -0.69 2.65 14.75
N HIS A 220 0.64 2.76 14.89
CA HIS A 220 1.47 1.68 15.41
C HIS A 220 0.98 1.17 16.78
N GLU A 221 0.55 2.06 17.66
CA GLU A 221 0.07 1.74 19.01
C GLU A 221 -1.23 0.95 19.00
N ARG A 222 -2.04 1.09 17.94
CA ARG A 222 -3.32 0.40 17.74
C ARG A 222 -3.19 -0.88 16.90
N ARG A 223 -1.98 -1.26 16.48
CA ARG A 223 -1.78 -2.43 15.60
C ARG A 223 -2.35 -3.74 16.16
N LYS A 224 -2.23 -3.97 17.49
CA LYS A 224 -2.73 -5.19 18.15
C LYS A 224 -4.26 -5.23 18.22
N ASP A 225 -4.90 -4.07 18.15
CA ASP A 225 -6.36 -3.97 18.11
C ASP A 225 -6.91 -4.46 16.78
N TYR A 226 -6.10 -4.44 15.71
CA TYR A 226 -6.57 -4.66 14.34
C TYR A 226 -5.95 -5.86 13.63
N LEU A 227 -4.73 -6.25 14.01
CA LEU A 227 -3.94 -7.26 13.31
C LEU A 227 -3.75 -8.53 14.15
N ILE A 228 -4.00 -9.68 13.53
CA ILE A 228 -3.46 -10.96 14.02
C ILE A 228 -2.03 -11.08 13.50
N ASN A 229 -1.07 -10.70 14.35
CA ASN A 229 0.36 -10.65 13.99
C ASN A 229 1.20 -11.12 15.20
N PRO A 230 1.28 -12.44 15.47
CA PRO A 230 1.94 -12.99 16.65
C PRO A 230 3.44 -12.71 16.68
N LYS A 231 4.07 -12.60 15.49
CA LYS A 231 5.50 -12.27 15.33
C LYS A 231 5.80 -10.77 15.43
N ASN A 232 4.76 -9.93 15.55
CA ASN A 232 4.87 -8.46 15.63
C ASN A 232 5.72 -7.88 14.48
N LEU A 233 5.59 -8.45 13.28
CA LEU A 233 6.28 -7.95 12.09
C LEU A 233 5.81 -6.55 11.73
N ASN A 234 6.72 -5.72 11.25
CA ASN A 234 6.37 -4.40 10.78
C ASN A 234 5.84 -4.47 9.34
N SER A 235 4.87 -3.63 9.00
CA SER A 235 4.38 -3.48 7.61
C SER A 235 4.19 -1.99 7.28
N PRO A 236 5.28 -1.22 7.15
CA PRO A 236 5.18 0.22 6.90
C PRO A 236 4.80 0.54 5.44
N TYR A 237 4.85 -0.45 4.54
CA TYR A 237 4.75 -0.21 3.08
C TYR A 237 3.53 -0.87 2.41
N MET A 238 2.59 -1.41 3.20
CA MET A 238 1.47 -2.19 2.66
C MET A 238 1.93 -3.34 1.77
N THR A 239 2.96 -4.08 2.16
CA THR A 239 3.54 -5.17 1.36
C THR A 239 3.16 -6.55 1.88
N ILE A 240 2.60 -6.63 3.08
CA ILE A 240 2.29 -7.90 3.75
C ILE A 240 0.79 -7.94 4.06
N GLY A 241 0.10 -9.01 3.65
CA GLY A 241 -1.27 -9.28 4.06
C GLY A 241 -1.32 -9.89 5.46
N MET A 242 -2.37 -9.60 6.23
CA MET A 242 -2.55 -10.10 7.60
C MET A 242 -4.03 -10.39 7.87
N ASP A 243 -4.29 -11.30 8.80
CA ASP A 243 -5.66 -11.54 9.27
C ASP A 243 -6.11 -10.42 10.21
N SER A 244 -7.42 -10.18 10.23
CA SER A 244 -8.04 -9.11 11.00
C SER A 244 -8.63 -9.61 12.31
N THR A 245 -8.65 -8.74 13.32
CA THR A 245 -9.41 -8.96 14.55
C THR A 245 -10.90 -8.59 14.35
N GLU A 246 -11.76 -8.99 15.29
CA GLU A 246 -13.16 -8.54 15.30
C GLU A 246 -13.30 -7.01 15.40
N LEU A 247 -12.39 -6.34 16.12
CA LEU A 247 -12.42 -4.89 16.21
C LEU A 247 -12.08 -4.25 14.86
N ALA A 248 -11.14 -4.81 14.08
CA ALA A 248 -10.90 -4.36 12.71
C ALA A 248 -12.13 -4.52 11.80
N LYS A 249 -12.88 -5.61 11.93
CA LYS A 249 -14.12 -5.83 11.16
C LYS A 249 -15.19 -4.77 11.42
N SER A 250 -15.18 -4.15 12.60
CA SER A 250 -16.07 -3.04 12.93
C SER A 250 -15.48 -1.66 12.55
N HIS A 251 -14.21 -1.41 12.86
CA HIS A 251 -13.57 -0.11 12.72
C HIS A 251 -13.05 0.17 11.30
N LEU A 252 -12.66 -0.86 10.56
CA LEU A 252 -11.92 -0.77 9.29
C LEU A 252 -12.62 -1.50 8.14
N LYS A 253 -13.91 -1.78 8.27
CA LYS A 253 -14.72 -2.59 7.34
C LYS A 253 -14.50 -2.29 5.84
N ALA A 254 -14.42 -1.02 5.45
CA ALA A 254 -14.21 -0.59 4.06
C ALA A 254 -12.78 -0.84 3.53
N ALA A 255 -11.84 -1.11 4.43
CA ALA A 255 -10.43 -1.34 4.16
C ALA A 255 -10.03 -2.81 4.39
N LEU A 256 -10.99 -3.70 4.60
CA LEU A 256 -10.78 -5.15 4.61
C LEU A 256 -11.09 -5.74 3.24
N HIS A 257 -10.52 -6.91 2.97
CA HIS A 257 -10.87 -7.70 1.81
C HIS A 257 -12.31 -8.25 1.97
N PRO A 258 -13.20 -8.03 1.01
CA PRO A 258 -14.63 -8.28 1.19
C PRO A 258 -15.00 -9.77 1.29
N ALA A 259 -14.10 -10.68 0.91
CA ALA A 259 -14.36 -12.12 0.88
C ALA A 259 -13.80 -12.88 2.09
N ASP A 260 -12.69 -12.43 2.67
CA ASP A 260 -11.97 -13.16 3.72
C ASP A 260 -11.59 -12.28 4.93
N ASP A 261 -12.05 -11.03 4.96
CA ASP A 261 -11.78 -10.02 6.00
C ASP A 261 -10.29 -9.75 6.28
N THR A 262 -9.37 -10.23 5.43
CA THR A 262 -7.95 -9.94 5.57
C THR A 262 -7.66 -8.48 5.24
N LEU A 263 -6.53 -7.96 5.69
CA LEU A 263 -6.09 -6.60 5.39
C LEU A 263 -4.63 -6.52 5.02
N ARG A 264 -4.25 -5.42 4.39
CA ARG A 264 -2.88 -5.09 4.02
C ARG A 264 -2.50 -3.76 4.65
N PRO A 265 -2.09 -3.75 5.93
CA PRO A 265 -1.93 -2.51 6.68
C PRO A 265 -0.71 -1.71 6.22
N GLN A 266 -0.81 -0.39 6.31
CA GLN A 266 0.33 0.49 6.57
C GLN A 266 0.38 0.75 8.07
N ILE A 267 1.38 0.21 8.76
CA ILE A 267 1.63 0.51 10.17
C ILE A 267 2.43 1.82 10.26
N LEU A 268 1.79 2.87 10.75
CA LEU A 268 2.37 4.21 10.84
C LEU A 268 2.99 4.46 12.22
N GLU A 269 4.29 4.75 12.24
CA GLU A 269 4.99 5.31 13.39
C GLU A 269 5.21 6.81 13.19
N GLN A 270 5.18 7.58 14.29
CA GLN A 270 5.37 9.04 14.25
C GLN A 270 6.66 9.45 13.55
N LYS A 271 7.76 8.71 13.76
CA LYS A 271 9.07 8.99 13.15
C LYS A 271 9.07 8.92 11.62
N HIS A 272 8.13 8.18 11.01
CA HIS A 272 8.06 8.04 9.56
C HIS A 272 7.39 9.27 8.93
N ASN A 273 6.28 9.73 9.51
CA ASN A 273 5.52 10.88 9.02
C ASN A 273 4.77 11.57 10.17
N PRO A 274 5.40 12.55 10.85
CA PRO A 274 4.81 13.19 12.03
C PRO A 274 3.47 13.87 11.73
N GLU A 275 3.37 14.59 10.61
CA GLU A 275 2.15 15.33 10.26
C GLU A 275 0.96 14.40 9.97
N LEU A 276 1.19 13.31 9.25
CA LEU A 276 0.16 12.30 9.03
C LEU A 276 -0.21 11.57 10.32
N TYR A 277 0.78 11.29 11.18
CA TYR A 277 0.55 10.67 12.48
C TYR A 277 -0.34 11.56 13.35
N ASP A 278 -0.06 12.85 13.43
CA ASP A 278 -0.85 13.81 14.19
C ASP A 278 -2.29 13.92 13.66
N LEU A 279 -2.48 13.86 12.33
CA LEU A 279 -3.81 13.77 11.72
C LEU A 279 -4.55 12.50 12.15
N LEU A 280 -3.90 11.33 12.10
CA LEU A 280 -4.52 10.07 12.55
C LEU A 280 -4.84 10.10 14.05
N LYS A 281 -3.99 10.72 14.88
CA LYS A 281 -4.25 10.90 16.32
C LYS A 281 -5.44 11.81 16.58
N ALA A 282 -5.57 12.93 15.87
CA ALA A 282 -6.74 13.80 15.97
C ALA A 282 -8.03 13.06 15.57
N PHE A 283 -7.97 12.27 14.49
CA PHE A 283 -9.09 11.41 14.07
C PHE A 283 -9.44 10.35 15.11
N GLU A 284 -8.44 9.68 15.68
CA GLU A 284 -8.62 8.68 16.73
C GLU A 284 -9.28 9.29 17.97
N GLN A 285 -8.87 10.47 18.42
CA GLN A 285 -9.46 11.15 19.57
C GLN A 285 -10.95 11.44 19.37
N LYS A 286 -11.36 11.76 18.14
CA LYS A 286 -12.75 12.08 17.79
C LYS A 286 -13.63 10.85 17.62
N THR A 287 -13.07 9.73 17.17
CA THR A 287 -13.85 8.57 16.71
C THR A 287 -13.61 7.29 17.50
N GLY A 288 -12.54 7.22 18.28
CA GLY A 288 -12.02 6.00 18.89
C GLY A 288 -11.30 5.05 17.92
N ILE A 289 -11.26 5.39 16.62
CA ILE A 289 -10.72 4.55 15.55
C ILE A 289 -9.28 4.96 15.22
N GLY A 290 -8.33 4.06 15.44
CA GLY A 290 -6.90 4.25 15.19
C GLY A 290 -6.43 3.97 13.76
N GLY A 291 -7.31 4.12 12.77
CA GLY A 291 -6.98 3.86 11.37
C GLY A 291 -7.96 4.43 10.36
N LEU A 292 -7.48 4.63 9.14
CA LEU A 292 -8.23 5.16 8.01
C LEU A 292 -8.06 4.23 6.81
N LEU A 293 -9.00 4.26 5.89
CA LEU A 293 -8.78 3.76 4.54
C LEU A 293 -7.75 4.67 3.86
N ASN A 294 -6.74 4.06 3.25
CA ASN A 294 -5.75 4.75 2.43
C ASN A 294 -5.69 4.09 1.04
N THR A 295 -5.90 4.89 0.00
CA THR A 295 -5.69 4.49 -1.39
C THR A 295 -4.90 5.55 -2.15
N SER A 296 -4.35 5.16 -3.31
CA SER A 296 -3.60 6.07 -4.16
C SER A 296 -4.38 7.34 -4.53
N PHE A 297 -3.71 8.49 -4.61
CA PHE A 297 -4.32 9.72 -5.14
C PHE A 297 -4.02 9.82 -6.64
N ASN A 298 -5.02 9.44 -7.44
CA ASN A 298 -5.00 9.39 -8.91
C ASN A 298 -6.41 9.10 -9.46
N LEU A 299 -6.64 9.38 -10.74
CA LEU A 299 -7.78 8.84 -11.47
C LEU A 299 -7.49 7.41 -11.97
N HIS A 300 -8.53 6.72 -12.44
CA HIS A 300 -8.37 5.40 -13.06
C HIS A 300 -7.43 5.48 -14.28
N GLY A 301 -6.43 4.61 -14.35
CA GLY A 301 -5.48 4.55 -15.46
C GLY A 301 -4.35 5.58 -15.41
N GLU A 302 -4.37 6.53 -14.48
CA GLU A 302 -3.30 7.53 -14.31
C GLU A 302 -2.30 7.12 -13.21
N PRO A 303 -1.04 7.59 -13.26
CA PRO A 303 -0.09 7.44 -12.15
C PRO A 303 -0.53 8.24 -10.91
N ILE A 304 0.10 7.99 -9.77
CA ILE A 304 -0.08 8.78 -8.54
C ILE A 304 0.29 10.25 -8.83
N CYS A 305 -0.56 11.19 -8.41
CA CYS A 305 -0.30 12.62 -8.58
C CYS A 305 1.03 13.00 -7.94
N CYS A 306 1.87 13.72 -8.68
CA CYS A 306 3.16 14.17 -8.21
C CYS A 306 3.10 15.65 -7.82
N SER A 307 2.63 16.51 -8.73
CA SER A 307 2.64 17.97 -8.59
C SER A 307 1.36 18.58 -7.98
N PRO A 308 1.40 19.84 -7.50
CA PRO A 308 0.21 20.55 -7.06
C PRO A 308 -0.81 20.75 -8.18
N GLU A 309 -0.38 21.04 -9.42
CA GLU A 309 -1.25 21.15 -10.59
C GLU A 309 -1.96 19.82 -10.87
N GLU A 310 -1.23 18.71 -10.85
CA GLU A 310 -1.81 17.37 -11.03
C GLU A 310 -2.78 17.01 -9.90
N SER A 311 -2.47 17.42 -8.67
CA SER A 311 -3.32 17.22 -7.50
C SER A 311 -4.63 18.01 -7.62
N ILE A 312 -4.57 19.28 -8.02
CA ILE A 312 -5.77 20.11 -8.26
C ILE A 312 -6.56 19.55 -9.45
N LYS A 313 -5.90 19.20 -10.55
CA LYS A 313 -6.56 18.58 -11.71
C LYS A 313 -7.30 17.30 -11.31
N THR A 314 -6.66 16.42 -10.54
CA THR A 314 -7.27 15.16 -10.07
C THR A 314 -8.43 15.43 -9.13
N PHE A 315 -8.28 16.40 -8.23
CA PHE A 315 -9.37 16.87 -7.38
C PHE A 315 -10.54 17.34 -8.24
N LEU A 316 -10.36 18.28 -9.17
CA LEU A 316 -11.43 18.81 -10.02
C LEU A 316 -12.13 17.75 -10.88
N ASN A 317 -11.40 16.72 -11.32
CA ASN A 317 -11.92 15.62 -12.14
C ASN A 317 -12.40 14.39 -11.33
N SER A 318 -12.66 14.55 -10.04
CA SER A 318 -13.24 13.52 -9.17
C SER A 318 -14.24 14.13 -8.19
N ASP A 319 -15.02 13.29 -7.50
CA ASP A 319 -15.96 13.76 -6.47
C ASP A 319 -15.32 13.74 -5.05
N LEU A 320 -14.04 14.09 -4.95
CA LEU A 320 -13.38 14.27 -3.66
C LEU A 320 -14.02 15.43 -2.89
N ASP A 321 -14.30 15.22 -1.61
CA ASP A 321 -14.94 16.23 -0.75
C ASP A 321 -13.95 17.36 -0.40
N ALA A 322 -12.67 17.03 -0.22
CA ALA A 322 -11.61 17.99 0.07
C ALA A 322 -10.23 17.54 -0.46
N LEU A 323 -9.33 18.50 -0.63
CA LEU A 323 -7.92 18.31 -0.93
C LEU A 323 -7.07 19.09 0.09
N LEU A 324 -6.26 18.36 0.88
CA LEU A 324 -5.19 18.92 1.69
C LEU A 324 -3.91 18.94 0.85
N LEU A 325 -3.45 20.13 0.49
CA LEU A 325 -2.33 20.39 -0.41
C LEU A 325 -1.32 21.33 0.27
N ASP A 326 -0.22 20.77 0.77
CA ASP A 326 0.92 21.47 1.40
C ASP A 326 0.56 22.79 2.13
N GLY A 327 -0.20 22.68 3.22
CA GLY A 327 -0.60 23.82 4.04
C GLY A 327 -1.88 24.54 3.60
N TYR A 328 -2.59 24.05 2.59
CA TYR A 328 -3.90 24.55 2.19
C TYR A 328 -4.93 23.42 2.20
N LEU A 329 -6.12 23.69 2.74
CA LEU A 329 -7.27 22.81 2.64
C LEU A 329 -8.27 23.43 1.65
N ILE A 330 -8.48 22.74 0.54
CA ILE A 330 -9.45 23.09 -0.48
C ILE A 330 -10.70 22.26 -0.24
N LEU A 331 -11.83 22.92 -0.01
CA LEU A 331 -13.13 22.27 0.15
C LEU A 331 -13.92 22.38 -1.14
N ARG A 332 -14.51 21.26 -1.58
CA ARG A 332 -15.42 21.25 -2.71
C ARG A 332 -16.66 22.08 -2.39
N LYS A 333 -17.07 22.91 -3.34
CA LYS A 333 -18.37 23.59 -3.26
C LYS A 333 -19.48 22.55 -3.21
N GLN A 334 -20.38 22.70 -2.23
CA GLN A 334 -21.58 21.88 -2.12
C GLN A 334 -22.61 22.23 -3.19
#